data_AF-A0A914UZA8-F1
#
_entry.id   AF-A0A914UZA8-F1
#
_cell.length_a   1.000
_cell.length_b   1.000
_cell.length_c   1.000
_cell.angle_alpha   90.00
_cell.angle_beta   90.00
_cell.angle_gamma   90.00
#
_symmetry.space_group_name_H-M   'P 1'
#
loop_
_entity.id
_entity.type
_entity.pdbx_description
1 polymer ?
#
loop_
_entity_poly.entity_id
_entity_poly.type
_entity_poly.pdbx_seq_one_letter_code
_entity_poly.pdbx_strand_id
1 'polypeptide(L)'
;VLEKEGLKVTDVLIILDRQQGGVATLKAKGITVHSVMTMEAILNYLITQNVINDEKKEEIVRALTPVKKVASAPVNWSLDSRVRVATNPIAKKLMEIMLLKKTNLCIAADFTTQEQILKLAAQIGAHICMLKLHVDIISDFSADFIDKLTQIANDNNFVIFEDRKLADTGKTVELQLTKGVYSISSWAHLVTVHSLPGQSVLQGLAAAIDAKDSALGGCLLIAQLSTKGTLTAGAEYLSGTMID
;
A
#
# COMPACT_ATOMS: atom_id res chain seq x y z
N VAL A 1 -7.33 -28.95 -7.45
CA VAL A 1 -8.76 -29.36 -7.47
C VAL A 1 -8.85 -30.83 -7.85
N LEU A 2 -8.41 -31.23 -9.04
CA LEU A 2 -8.42 -32.64 -9.49
C LEU A 2 -7.74 -33.64 -8.52
N GLU A 3 -6.53 -33.32 -8.03
CA GLU A 3 -5.84 -34.20 -7.06
C GLU A 3 -6.54 -34.28 -5.70
N LYS A 4 -7.31 -33.24 -5.31
CA LYS A 4 -8.10 -33.26 -4.07
C LYS A 4 -9.31 -34.21 -4.18
N GLU A 5 -9.77 -34.47 -5.40
CA GLU A 5 -10.82 -35.44 -5.71
C GLU A 5 -10.25 -36.85 -5.98
N GLY A 6 -8.97 -37.09 -5.65
CA GLY A 6 -8.32 -38.40 -5.79
C GLY A 6 -7.87 -38.75 -7.22
N LEU A 7 -7.96 -37.81 -8.18
CA LEU A 7 -7.53 -38.04 -9.55
C LEU A 7 -6.04 -37.75 -9.72
N LYS A 8 -5.31 -38.69 -10.35
CA LYS A 8 -3.89 -38.52 -10.70
C LYS A 8 -3.78 -37.82 -12.06
N VAL A 9 -3.17 -36.64 -12.08
CA VAL A 9 -2.90 -35.89 -13.32
C VAL A 9 -1.46 -36.20 -13.77
N THR A 10 -1.30 -36.79 -14.95
CA THR A 10 0.02 -37.07 -15.54
C THR A 10 0.37 -36.12 -16.67
N ASP A 11 -0.65 -35.64 -17.39
CA ASP A 11 -0.50 -34.87 -18.62
C ASP A 11 -1.49 -33.70 -18.65
N VAL A 12 -1.07 -32.58 -19.22
CA VAL A 12 -1.89 -31.40 -19.45
C VAL A 12 -1.69 -30.92 -20.89
N LEU A 13 -2.78 -30.82 -21.65
CA LEU A 13 -2.77 -30.17 -22.95
C LEU A 13 -3.17 -28.70 -22.78
N ILE A 14 -2.35 -27.78 -23.27
CA ILE A 14 -2.63 -26.35 -23.31
C ILE A 14 -2.62 -25.85 -24.75
N ILE A 15 -3.52 -24.92 -25.05
CA ILE A 15 -3.57 -24.28 -26.37
C ILE A 15 -2.36 -23.35 -26.53
N LEU A 16 -2.08 -22.51 -25.53
CA LEU A 16 -1.02 -21.52 -25.58
C LEU A 16 -0.10 -21.62 -24.36
N ASP A 17 1.19 -21.85 -24.59
CA ASP A 17 2.22 -21.62 -23.59
C ASP A 17 2.70 -20.17 -23.64
N ARG A 18 2.39 -19.40 -22.58
CA ARG A 18 2.89 -18.03 -22.43
C ARG A 18 4.39 -17.95 -22.12
N GLN A 19 5.06 -19.09 -21.92
CA GLN A 19 6.48 -19.22 -21.60
C GLN A 19 6.90 -18.52 -20.30
N GLN A 20 5.96 -18.42 -19.35
CA GLN A 20 6.16 -17.76 -18.04
C GLN A 20 6.54 -18.76 -16.92
N GLY A 21 7.18 -19.88 -17.27
CA GLY A 21 7.63 -20.89 -16.30
C GLY A 21 6.57 -21.88 -15.82
N GLY A 22 5.33 -21.81 -16.34
CA GLY A 22 4.25 -22.76 -16.01
C GLY A 22 4.61 -24.22 -16.34
N VAL A 23 5.20 -24.44 -17.52
CA VAL A 23 5.66 -25.77 -17.98
C VAL A 23 6.70 -26.36 -17.02
N ALA A 24 7.71 -25.57 -16.64
CA ALA A 24 8.75 -26.01 -15.70
C ALA A 24 8.17 -26.33 -14.31
N THR A 25 7.22 -25.51 -13.85
CA THR A 25 6.54 -25.70 -12.56
C THR A 25 5.74 -27.00 -12.53
N LEU A 26 5.01 -27.31 -13.61
CA LEU A 26 4.22 -28.55 -13.71
C LEU A 26 5.13 -29.78 -13.88
N LYS A 27 6.23 -29.66 -14.63
CA LYS A 27 7.24 -30.71 -14.77
C LYS A 27 7.90 -31.06 -13.43
N ALA A 28 8.18 -30.06 -12.59
CA ALA A 28 8.70 -30.28 -11.24
C ALA A 28 7.72 -31.05 -10.32
N LYS A 29 6.43 -31.03 -10.64
CA LYS A 29 5.38 -31.83 -9.98
C LYS A 29 5.12 -33.17 -10.65
N GLY A 30 5.94 -33.56 -11.63
CA GLY A 30 5.77 -34.81 -12.38
C GLY A 30 4.66 -34.79 -13.43
N ILE A 31 4.17 -33.61 -13.81
CA ILE A 31 3.12 -33.43 -14.81
C ILE A 31 3.76 -32.99 -16.13
N THR A 32 3.50 -33.73 -17.21
CA THR A 32 3.95 -33.38 -18.56
C THR A 32 2.99 -32.39 -19.19
N VAL A 33 3.51 -31.31 -19.79
CA VAL A 33 2.69 -30.31 -20.47
C VAL A 33 2.92 -30.39 -21.97
N HIS A 34 1.83 -30.48 -22.73
CA HIS A 34 1.81 -30.47 -24.18
C HIS A 34 1.20 -29.14 -24.63
N SER A 35 1.94 -28.32 -25.38
CA SER A 35 1.45 -27.03 -25.87
C SER A 35 1.22 -27.06 -27.37
N VAL A 36 0.07 -26.59 -27.85
CA VAL A 36 -0.22 -26.47 -29.29
C VAL A 36 0.60 -25.35 -29.93
N MET A 37 0.75 -24.23 -29.24
CA MET A 37 1.57 -23.09 -29.68
C MET A 37 2.20 -22.35 -28.51
N THR A 38 3.25 -21.57 -28.79
CA THR A 38 3.94 -20.72 -27.80
C THR A 38 3.69 -19.25 -28.09
N MET A 39 3.80 -18.39 -27.07
CA MET A 39 3.72 -16.95 -27.24
C MET A 39 4.80 -16.44 -28.21
N GLU A 40 6.01 -16.98 -28.13
CA GLU A 40 7.08 -16.68 -29.07
C GLU A 40 6.69 -16.99 -30.53
N ALA A 41 6.02 -18.13 -30.79
CA ALA A 41 5.53 -18.46 -32.12
C ALA A 41 4.47 -17.45 -32.61
N ILE A 42 3.55 -17.02 -31.72
CA ILE A 42 2.55 -15.98 -32.03
C ILE A 42 3.23 -14.65 -32.34
N LEU A 43 4.16 -14.20 -31.49
CA LEU A 43 4.83 -12.91 -31.68
C LEU A 43 5.70 -12.90 -32.95
N ASN A 44 6.40 -13.99 -33.24
CA ASN A 44 7.13 -14.15 -34.50
C ASN A 44 6.18 -14.06 -35.70
N TYR A 45 5.03 -14.73 -35.65
CA TYR A 45 4.03 -14.64 -36.70
C TYR A 45 3.52 -13.19 -36.87
N LEU A 46 3.21 -12.48 -35.80
CA LEU A 46 2.76 -11.09 -35.87
C LEU A 46 3.81 -10.14 -36.48
N ILE A 47 5.10 -10.40 -36.26
CA ILE A 47 6.18 -9.69 -36.96
C ILE A 47 6.16 -10.00 -38.46
N THR A 48 6.00 -11.27 -38.86
CA THR A 48 5.93 -11.62 -40.29
C THR A 48 4.74 -10.98 -41.00
N GLN A 49 3.66 -10.69 -40.27
CA GLN A 49 2.48 -10.00 -40.77
C GLN A 49 2.59 -8.47 -40.69
N ASN A 50 3.73 -7.92 -40.26
CA ASN A 50 3.94 -6.49 -40.02
C ASN A 50 2.92 -5.85 -39.07
N VAL A 51 2.35 -6.64 -38.15
CA VAL A 51 1.40 -6.14 -37.12
C VAL A 51 2.16 -5.53 -35.95
N ILE A 52 3.32 -6.08 -35.62
CA ILE A 52 4.25 -5.55 -34.60
C ILE A 52 5.69 -5.56 -35.14
N ASN A 53 6.57 -4.76 -34.53
CA ASN A 53 8.01 -4.78 -34.80
C ASN A 53 8.77 -5.52 -33.68
N ASP A 54 10.07 -5.74 -33.88
CA ASP A 54 10.94 -6.41 -32.90
C ASP A 54 10.99 -5.68 -31.55
N GLU A 55 10.97 -4.34 -31.56
CA GLU A 55 10.95 -3.53 -30.34
C GLU A 55 9.69 -3.78 -29.50
N LYS A 56 8.51 -3.83 -30.14
CA LYS A 56 7.25 -4.12 -29.47
C LYS A 56 7.16 -5.56 -28.98
N LYS A 57 7.77 -6.51 -29.71
CA LYS A 57 7.91 -7.89 -29.25
C LYS A 57 8.75 -7.95 -27.97
N GLU A 58 9.87 -7.24 -27.90
CA GLU A 58 10.70 -7.19 -26.68
C GLU A 58 9.95 -6.60 -25.47
N GLU A 59 9.16 -5.55 -25.68
CA GLU A 59 8.31 -4.96 -24.64
C GLU A 59 7.28 -5.97 -24.11
N ILE A 60 6.59 -6.68 -25.00
CA ILE A 60 5.59 -7.70 -24.65
C ILE A 60 6.26 -8.86 -23.90
N VAL A 61 7.40 -9.35 -24.38
CA VAL A 61 8.16 -10.43 -23.71
C VAL A 61 8.59 -9.99 -22.31
N ARG A 62 9.08 -8.76 -22.15
CA ARG A 62 9.47 -8.20 -20.85
C ARG A 62 8.28 -8.15 -19.88
N ALA A 63 7.12 -7.65 -20.33
CA ALA A 63 5.90 -7.60 -19.53
C ALA A 63 5.36 -8.99 -19.14
N LEU A 64 5.65 -10.01 -19.96
CA LEU A 64 5.26 -11.40 -19.69
C LEU A 64 6.28 -12.14 -18.82
N THR A 65 7.48 -11.62 -18.57
CA THR A 65 8.47 -12.34 -17.77
C THR A 65 8.06 -12.28 -16.30
N PRO A 66 7.81 -13.42 -15.61
CA PRO A 66 7.50 -13.38 -14.19
C PRO A 66 8.69 -12.78 -13.44
N VAL A 67 8.44 -11.75 -12.65
CA VAL A 67 9.43 -11.19 -11.73
C VAL A 67 9.96 -12.34 -10.89
N LYS A 68 11.26 -12.66 -11.01
CA LYS A 68 11.92 -13.64 -10.14
C LYS A 68 11.57 -13.24 -8.70
N LYS A 69 10.89 -14.13 -7.95
CA LYS A 69 10.82 -13.99 -6.50
C LYS A 69 12.25 -13.89 -6.02
N VAL A 70 12.68 -12.67 -5.70
CA VAL A 70 13.98 -12.43 -5.09
C VAL A 70 13.92 -13.20 -3.78
N ALA A 71 14.75 -14.24 -3.66
CA ALA A 71 14.98 -14.86 -2.37
C ALA A 71 15.50 -13.74 -1.47
N SER A 72 14.65 -13.24 -0.58
CA SER A 72 15.03 -12.13 0.29
C SER A 72 16.17 -12.62 1.16
N ALA A 73 17.32 -11.94 1.04
CA ALA A 73 18.34 -12.01 2.08
C ALA A 73 17.65 -11.80 3.44
N PRO A 74 18.11 -12.44 4.54
CA PRO A 74 17.50 -12.28 5.85
C PRO A 74 17.32 -10.79 6.14
N VAL A 75 16.06 -10.34 6.14
CA VAL A 75 15.73 -8.93 6.27
C VAL A 75 16.20 -8.51 7.65
N ASN A 76 17.17 -7.61 7.71
CA ASN A 76 17.58 -7.02 8.97
C ASN A 76 16.45 -6.10 9.45
N TRP A 77 15.64 -6.62 10.37
CA TRP A 77 14.47 -5.92 10.93
C TRP A 77 14.81 -4.82 11.94
N SER A 78 16.10 -4.57 12.22
CA SER A 78 16.48 -3.50 13.14
C SER A 78 15.98 -2.13 12.65
N LEU A 79 15.35 -1.38 13.56
CA LEU A 79 14.86 -0.03 13.27
C LEU A 79 16.02 0.89 12.84
N ASP A 80 17.19 0.80 13.46
CA ASP A 80 18.38 1.56 13.07
C ASP A 80 18.78 1.35 11.60
N SER A 81 18.74 0.10 11.12
CA SER A 81 19.06 -0.19 9.73
C SER A 81 18.02 0.37 8.79
N ARG A 82 16.74 0.27 9.17
CA ARG A 82 15.63 0.83 8.41
C ARG A 82 15.68 2.35 8.34
N VAL A 83 16.03 3.04 9.42
CA VAL A 83 16.23 4.50 9.45
C VAL A 83 17.30 4.94 8.46
N ARG A 84 18.41 4.21 8.36
CA ARG A 84 19.51 4.54 7.44
C ARG A 84 19.14 4.43 5.96
N VAL A 85 18.23 3.51 5.61
CA VAL A 85 17.84 3.25 4.21
C VAL A 85 16.48 3.86 3.84
N ALA A 86 15.76 4.45 4.79
CA ALA A 86 14.46 5.05 4.54
C ALA A 86 14.58 6.28 3.63
N THR A 87 13.92 6.23 2.47
CA THR A 87 13.85 7.34 1.52
C THR A 87 12.69 8.30 1.84
N ASN A 88 11.60 7.79 2.40
CA ASN A 88 10.46 8.62 2.79
C ASN A 88 10.75 9.34 4.13
N PRO A 89 10.67 10.69 4.18
CA PRO A 89 11.00 11.46 5.38
C PRO A 89 10.10 11.16 6.59
N ILE A 90 8.79 10.97 6.40
CA ILE A 90 7.88 10.69 7.54
C ILE A 90 8.10 9.29 8.10
N ALA A 91 8.41 8.30 7.24
CA ALA A 91 8.77 6.96 7.67
C ALA A 91 10.07 6.99 8.50
N LYS A 92 11.06 7.77 8.05
CA LYS A 92 12.30 7.98 8.80
C LYS A 92 12.04 8.64 10.16
N LYS A 93 11.31 9.76 10.20
CA LYS A 93 10.90 10.47 11.42
C LYS A 93 10.18 9.55 12.41
N LEU A 94 9.22 8.76 11.93
CA LEU A 94 8.48 7.82 12.77
C LEU A 94 9.42 6.77 13.40
N MET A 95 10.32 6.18 12.64
CA MET A 95 11.27 5.20 13.18
C MET A 95 12.28 5.81 14.15
N GLU A 96 12.71 7.07 13.92
CA GLU A 96 13.55 7.82 14.85
C GLU A 96 12.81 8.10 16.17
N ILE A 97 11.53 8.47 16.11
CA ILE A 97 10.66 8.60 17.29
C ILE A 97 10.59 7.27 18.05
N MET A 98 10.38 6.16 17.33
CA MET A 98 10.27 4.84 17.94
C MET A 98 11.56 4.43 18.67
N LEU A 99 12.72 4.70 18.06
CA LEU A 99 14.05 4.44 18.65
C LEU A 99 14.28 5.33 19.89
N LEU A 100 14.05 6.63 19.76
CA LEU A 100 14.29 7.61 20.82
C LEU A 100 13.43 7.33 22.05
N LYS A 101 12.13 7.12 21.85
CA LYS A 101 11.14 6.94 22.92
C LYS A 101 10.96 5.47 23.32
N LYS A 102 11.66 4.54 22.66
CA LYS A 102 11.53 3.09 22.84
C LYS A 102 10.07 2.63 22.79
N THR A 103 9.30 3.16 21.85
CA THR A 103 7.88 2.86 21.69
C THR A 103 7.53 2.60 20.25
N ASN A 104 6.73 1.58 20.00
CA ASN A 104 6.06 1.32 18.73
C ASN A 104 4.54 1.43 18.87
N LEU A 105 4.07 2.03 19.97
CA LEU A 105 2.66 2.14 20.30
C LEU A 105 2.01 3.26 19.50
N CYS A 106 1.02 2.88 18.69
CA CYS A 106 0.05 3.79 18.09
C CYS A 106 -1.27 3.66 18.85
N ILE A 107 -1.85 4.79 19.29
CA ILE A 107 -3.14 4.79 19.98
C ILE A 107 -4.23 5.31 19.06
N ALA A 108 -5.33 4.56 18.96
CA ALA A 108 -6.57 4.98 18.33
C ALA A 108 -7.41 5.80 19.32
N ALA A 109 -7.53 7.10 19.09
CA ALA A 109 -8.31 8.00 19.93
C ALA A 109 -9.72 8.21 19.34
N ASP A 110 -10.52 7.15 19.33
CA ASP A 110 -11.86 7.13 18.74
C ASP A 110 -12.91 7.73 19.71
N PHE A 111 -12.72 9.00 20.07
CA PHE A 111 -13.67 9.80 20.86
C PHE A 111 -14.44 10.78 19.97
N THR A 112 -15.62 11.20 20.42
CA THR A 112 -16.51 12.10 19.65
C THR A 112 -16.43 13.56 20.10
N THR A 113 -15.58 13.89 21.07
CA THR A 113 -15.36 15.28 21.53
C THR A 113 -13.87 15.64 21.60
N GLN A 114 -13.56 16.90 21.28
CA GLN A 114 -12.17 17.39 21.27
C GLN A 114 -11.52 17.34 22.66
N GLU A 115 -12.27 17.56 23.73
CA GLU A 115 -11.77 17.56 25.11
C GLU A 115 -11.17 16.21 25.50
N GLN A 116 -11.87 15.12 25.16
CA GLN A 116 -11.42 13.75 25.47
C GLN A 116 -10.13 13.41 24.73
N ILE A 117 -10.03 13.81 23.46
CA ILE A 117 -8.85 13.57 22.61
C ILE A 117 -7.65 14.34 23.14
N LEU A 118 -7.80 15.65 23.41
CA LEU A 118 -6.72 16.49 23.93
C LEU A 118 -6.26 16.01 25.30
N LYS A 119 -7.19 15.64 26.20
CA LYS A 119 -6.86 15.09 27.52
C LYS A 119 -6.10 13.78 27.40
N LEU A 120 -6.53 12.86 26.53
CA LEU A 120 -5.82 11.62 26.28
C LEU A 120 -4.41 11.91 25.75
N ALA A 121 -4.28 12.71 24.69
CA ALA A 121 -3.02 13.04 24.05
C ALA A 121 -2.00 13.64 25.03
N ALA A 122 -2.45 14.54 25.92
CA ALA A 122 -1.60 15.13 26.95
C ALA A 122 -1.08 14.09 27.97
N GLN A 123 -1.86 13.06 28.29
CA GLN A 123 -1.47 12.02 29.24
C GLN A 123 -0.53 10.97 28.62
N ILE A 124 -0.76 10.58 27.37
CA ILE A 124 -0.03 9.48 26.73
C ILE A 124 1.12 9.95 25.84
N GLY A 125 1.23 11.25 25.57
CA GLY A 125 2.12 11.82 24.56
C GLY A 125 3.55 11.29 24.65
N ALA A 126 4.12 11.24 25.85
CA ALA A 126 5.49 10.76 26.08
C ALA A 126 5.70 9.26 25.76
N HIS A 127 4.64 8.47 25.63
CA HIS A 127 4.69 7.00 25.55
C HIS A 127 4.29 6.43 24.18
N ILE A 128 3.81 7.25 23.25
CA ILE A 128 3.35 6.83 21.92
C ILE A 128 4.28 7.33 20.81
N CYS A 129 4.34 6.60 19.69
CA CYS A 129 4.98 7.12 18.47
C CYS A 129 3.97 7.77 17.54
N MET A 130 2.68 7.42 17.67
CA MET A 130 1.62 7.85 16.76
C MET A 130 0.27 7.94 17.48
N LEU A 131 -0.53 8.94 17.11
CA LEU A 131 -1.93 9.07 17.51
C LEU A 131 -2.81 8.98 16.26
N LYS A 132 -3.70 7.98 16.22
CA LYS A 132 -4.67 7.79 15.15
C LYS A 132 -5.99 8.47 15.50
N LEU A 133 -6.57 9.20 14.55
CA LEU A 133 -7.88 9.83 14.66
C LEU A 133 -8.88 9.30 13.62
N HIS A 134 -10.14 9.59 13.89
CA HIS A 134 -11.21 9.71 12.91
C HIS A 134 -11.83 11.10 13.11
N VAL A 135 -11.35 12.10 12.38
CA VAL A 135 -11.80 13.48 12.58
C VAL A 135 -13.29 13.66 12.28
N ASP A 136 -13.84 12.81 11.42
CA ASP A 136 -15.22 12.84 10.94
C ASP A 136 -16.27 12.37 11.96
N ILE A 137 -15.85 11.76 13.07
CA ILE A 137 -16.75 11.40 14.18
C ILE A 137 -16.74 12.43 15.33
N ILE A 138 -15.93 13.49 15.23
CA ILE A 138 -15.81 14.52 16.25
C ILE A 138 -16.92 15.56 16.07
N SER A 139 -17.83 15.62 17.04
CA SER A 139 -19.05 16.44 16.97
C SER A 139 -18.79 17.95 17.13
N ASP A 140 -17.72 18.32 17.81
CA ASP A 140 -17.32 19.70 18.13
C ASP A 140 -15.98 20.09 17.50
N PHE A 141 -15.68 19.55 16.31
CA PHE A 141 -14.45 19.83 15.56
C PHE A 141 -14.24 21.33 15.35
N SER A 142 -12.99 21.78 15.55
CA SER A 142 -12.59 23.17 15.32
C SER A 142 -11.13 23.26 14.83
N ALA A 143 -10.75 24.38 14.23
CA ALA A 143 -9.36 24.63 13.88
C ALA A 143 -8.46 24.75 15.13
N ASP A 144 -8.96 25.38 16.20
CA ASP A 144 -8.27 25.51 17.48
C ASP A 144 -7.97 24.14 18.13
N PHE A 145 -8.86 23.16 17.97
CA PHE A 145 -8.57 21.78 18.36
C PHE A 145 -7.34 21.22 17.64
N ILE A 146 -7.25 21.41 16.32
CA ILE A 146 -6.12 20.93 15.51
C ILE A 146 -4.82 21.63 15.91
N ASP A 147 -4.86 22.94 16.16
CA ASP A 147 -3.70 23.71 16.62
C ASP A 147 -3.18 23.17 17.96
N LYS A 148 -4.09 22.99 18.94
CA LYS A 148 -3.77 22.41 20.25
C LYS A 148 -3.22 21.00 20.15
N LEU A 149 -3.83 20.14 19.33
CA LEU A 149 -3.38 18.77 19.17
C LEU A 149 -2.00 18.70 18.50
N THR A 150 -1.77 19.54 17.49
CA THR A 150 -0.47 19.64 16.80
C THR A 150 0.62 20.12 17.75
N GLN A 151 0.30 21.09 18.62
CA GLN A 151 1.23 21.53 19.68
C GLN A 151 1.60 20.37 20.62
N ILE A 152 0.61 19.61 21.11
CA ILE A 152 0.87 18.44 21.97
C ILE A 152 1.74 17.41 21.25
N ALA A 153 1.48 17.16 19.96
CA ALA A 153 2.24 16.22 19.13
C ALA A 153 3.71 16.65 18.96
N ASN A 154 3.95 17.94 18.73
CA ASN A 154 5.29 18.50 18.63
C ASN A 154 6.03 18.42 19.97
N ASP A 155 5.40 18.86 21.06
CA ASP A 155 6.00 18.88 22.40
C ASP A 155 6.36 17.47 22.90
N ASN A 156 5.57 16.47 22.52
CA ASN A 156 5.78 15.08 22.92
C ASN A 156 6.45 14.22 21.84
N ASN A 157 6.78 14.80 20.69
CA ASN A 157 7.40 14.13 19.55
C ASN A 157 6.68 12.82 19.15
N PHE A 158 5.43 12.93 18.68
CA PHE A 158 4.69 11.84 18.03
C PHE A 158 4.04 12.34 16.74
N VAL A 159 3.66 11.42 15.84
CA VAL A 159 2.99 11.79 14.58
C VAL A 159 1.48 11.62 14.69
N ILE A 160 0.73 12.49 14.03
CA ILE A 160 -0.73 12.40 13.93
C ILE A 160 -1.08 11.69 12.61
N PHE A 161 -1.94 10.68 12.68
CA PHE A 161 -2.39 9.89 11.54
C PHE A 161 -3.92 9.92 11.48
N GLU A 162 -4.49 10.37 10.37
CA GLU A 162 -5.94 10.37 10.16
C GLU A 162 -6.37 9.11 9.39
N ASP A 163 -7.15 8.23 10.04
CA ASP A 163 -7.57 6.95 9.47
C ASP A 163 -8.77 7.10 8.53
N ARG A 164 -8.62 7.94 7.51
CA ARG A 164 -9.69 8.35 6.60
C ARG A 164 -10.17 7.26 5.65
N LYS A 165 -9.36 6.21 5.42
CA LYS A 165 -9.60 5.10 4.47
C LYS A 165 -10.05 5.59 3.08
N LEU A 166 -9.29 6.51 2.50
CA LEU A 166 -9.58 7.10 1.19
C LEU A 166 -9.73 6.02 0.11
N ALA A 167 -10.79 6.09 -0.68
CA ALA A 167 -11.14 5.06 -1.68
C ALA A 167 -11.84 5.66 -2.90
N ASP A 168 -11.37 6.83 -3.36
CA ASP A 168 -11.90 7.55 -4.52
C ASP A 168 -10.78 7.76 -5.58
N THR A 169 -11.15 8.37 -6.70
CA THR A 169 -10.25 8.79 -7.78
C THR A 169 -9.30 9.92 -7.33
N GLY A 170 -8.16 10.04 -8.02
CA GLY A 170 -7.08 10.96 -7.65
C GLY A 170 -7.51 12.39 -7.35
N LYS A 171 -8.24 13.06 -8.26
CA LYS A 171 -8.61 14.47 -8.05
C LYS A 171 -9.58 14.65 -6.87
N THR A 172 -10.51 13.72 -6.70
CA THR A 172 -11.44 13.76 -5.56
C THR A 172 -10.69 13.59 -4.25
N VAL A 173 -9.73 12.65 -4.18
CA VAL A 173 -8.89 12.44 -2.99
C VAL A 173 -8.03 13.66 -2.69
N GLU A 174 -7.42 14.29 -3.69
CA GLU A 174 -6.68 15.55 -3.50
C GLU A 174 -7.56 16.61 -2.81
N LEU A 175 -8.79 16.80 -3.27
CA LEU A 175 -9.72 17.78 -2.69
C LEU A 175 -10.23 17.35 -1.30
N GLN A 176 -10.47 16.06 -1.06
CA GLN A 176 -10.84 15.53 0.26
C GLN A 176 -9.74 15.76 1.30
N LEU A 177 -8.47 15.76 0.87
CA LEU A 177 -7.32 16.02 1.73
C LEU A 177 -7.02 17.51 1.91
N THR A 178 -7.13 18.31 0.84
CA THR A 178 -6.67 19.71 0.83
C THR A 178 -7.75 20.74 1.10
N LYS A 179 -9.03 20.36 1.05
CA LYS A 179 -10.18 21.26 1.21
C LYS A 179 -11.16 20.72 2.26
N GLY A 180 -12.36 21.29 2.26
CA GLY A 180 -13.45 20.91 3.15
C GLY A 180 -13.23 21.39 4.58
N VAL A 181 -14.14 20.99 5.46
CA VAL A 181 -14.14 21.39 6.87
C VAL A 181 -12.87 20.94 7.58
N TYR A 182 -12.37 19.74 7.26
CA TYR A 182 -11.27 19.13 8.00
C TYR A 182 -9.87 19.51 7.50
N SER A 183 -9.73 19.89 6.22
CA SER A 183 -8.44 20.23 5.59
C SER A 183 -7.30 19.29 6.02
N ILE A 184 -7.54 17.97 5.95
CA ILE A 184 -6.73 16.92 6.60
C ILE A 184 -5.22 17.07 6.35
N SER A 185 -4.83 17.39 5.12
CA SER A 185 -3.42 17.55 4.74
C SER A 185 -2.69 18.66 5.48
N SER A 186 -3.39 19.64 6.07
CA SER A 186 -2.73 20.74 6.80
C SER A 186 -2.23 20.36 8.20
N TRP A 187 -2.57 19.16 8.71
CA TRP A 187 -2.23 18.76 10.08
C TRP A 187 -1.91 17.26 10.24
N ALA A 188 -2.54 16.38 9.46
CA ALA A 188 -2.25 14.96 9.52
C ALA A 188 -0.93 14.66 8.83
N HIS A 189 -0.04 13.94 9.50
CA HIS A 189 1.25 13.53 8.94
C HIS A 189 1.12 12.31 8.03
N LEU A 190 0.11 11.47 8.29
CA LEU A 190 -0.21 10.25 7.55
C LEU A 190 -1.73 10.14 7.38
N VAL A 191 -2.14 9.42 6.33
CA VAL A 191 -3.53 9.00 6.10
C VAL A 191 -3.62 7.55 5.62
N THR A 192 -4.79 6.92 5.73
CA THR A 192 -5.03 5.59 5.15
C THR A 192 -5.68 5.69 3.78
N VAL A 193 -5.27 4.80 2.89
CA VAL A 193 -5.75 4.74 1.50
C VAL A 193 -5.99 3.29 1.10
N HIS A 194 -7.14 3.02 0.48
CA HIS A 194 -7.41 1.77 -0.19
C HIS A 194 -6.79 1.75 -1.59
N SER A 195 -6.24 0.60 -2.00
CA SER A 195 -5.77 0.39 -3.38
C SER A 195 -6.90 0.10 -4.37
N LEU A 196 -8.16 0.04 -3.91
CA LEU A 196 -9.34 -0.29 -4.72
C LEU A 196 -9.48 0.61 -5.99
N PRO A 197 -9.29 1.94 -5.92
CA PRO A 197 -9.43 2.81 -7.10
C PRO A 197 -8.24 2.74 -8.08
N GLY A 198 -7.24 1.90 -7.79
CA GLY A 198 -5.99 1.84 -8.54
C GLY A 198 -5.05 3.02 -8.25
N GLN A 199 -3.97 3.11 -9.04
CA GLN A 199 -2.84 3.99 -8.74
C GLN A 199 -3.16 5.50 -8.82
N SER A 200 -4.28 5.88 -9.45
CA SER A 200 -4.73 7.27 -9.53
C SER A 200 -4.93 7.91 -8.16
N VAL A 201 -5.32 7.12 -7.14
CA VAL A 201 -5.48 7.59 -5.76
C VAL A 201 -4.17 8.15 -5.19
N LEU A 202 -3.03 7.57 -5.59
CA LEU A 202 -1.71 7.98 -5.15
C LEU A 202 -1.23 9.26 -5.83
N GLN A 203 -1.68 9.51 -7.06
CA GLN A 203 -1.43 10.78 -7.74
C GLN A 203 -2.13 11.92 -7.01
N GLY A 204 -3.38 11.69 -6.57
CA GLY A 204 -4.13 12.64 -5.74
C GLY A 204 -3.47 12.89 -4.38
N LEU A 205 -2.98 11.82 -3.75
CA LEU A 205 -2.21 11.92 -2.51
C LEU A 205 -0.91 12.70 -2.70
N ALA A 206 -0.14 12.43 -3.75
CA ALA A 206 1.10 13.13 -4.05
C ALA A 206 0.84 14.63 -4.25
N ALA A 207 -0.21 15.00 -5.00
CA ALA A 207 -0.60 16.40 -5.15
C ALA A 207 -0.99 17.06 -3.81
N ALA A 208 -1.61 16.31 -2.88
CA ALA A 208 -1.91 16.82 -1.54
C ALA A 208 -0.67 16.95 -0.64
N ILE A 209 0.34 16.10 -0.82
CA ILE A 209 1.64 16.20 -0.14
C ILE A 209 2.41 17.44 -0.64
N ASP A 210 2.40 17.67 -1.95
CA ASP A 210 3.09 18.80 -2.59
C ASP A 210 2.35 20.13 -2.43
N ALA A 211 1.12 20.12 -1.90
CA ALA A 211 0.35 21.32 -1.65
C ALA A 211 1.05 22.23 -0.64
N LYS A 212 0.95 23.54 -0.87
CA LYS A 212 1.49 24.55 0.03
C LYS A 212 0.92 24.35 1.44
N ASP A 213 1.78 24.42 2.45
CA ASP A 213 1.42 24.31 3.87
C ASP A 213 0.88 22.92 4.28
N SER A 214 1.14 21.89 3.48
CA SER A 214 0.82 20.49 3.82
C SER A 214 1.74 19.95 4.90
N ALA A 215 1.15 19.36 5.95
CA ALA A 215 1.83 18.54 6.94
C ALA A 215 1.92 17.06 6.53
N LEU A 216 1.20 16.67 5.47
CA LEU A 216 1.10 15.29 5.03
C LEU A 216 2.42 14.81 4.43
N GLY A 217 3.00 13.76 5.02
CA GLY A 217 4.27 13.19 4.55
C GLY A 217 4.15 11.86 3.82
N GLY A 218 2.96 11.24 3.84
CA GLY A 218 2.74 9.94 3.20
C GLY A 218 1.39 9.32 3.54
N CYS A 219 1.23 8.05 3.14
CA CYS A 219 0.06 7.26 3.48
C CYS A 219 0.43 5.85 3.95
N LEU A 220 -0.56 5.21 4.57
CA LEU A 220 -0.58 3.78 4.85
C LEU A 220 -1.57 3.12 3.89
N LEU A 221 -1.06 2.24 3.02
CA LEU A 221 -1.89 1.44 2.13
C LEU A 221 -2.59 0.33 2.92
N ILE A 222 -3.89 0.24 2.75
CA ILE A 222 -4.69 -0.84 3.34
C ILE A 222 -4.55 -2.07 2.44
N ALA A 223 -3.56 -2.91 2.72
CA ALA A 223 -3.36 -4.18 2.03
C ALA A 223 -4.34 -5.26 2.48
N GLN A 224 -4.72 -5.25 3.76
CA GLN A 224 -5.65 -6.20 4.37
C GLN A 224 -6.47 -5.51 5.46
N LEU A 225 -7.73 -5.92 5.58
CA LEU A 225 -8.62 -5.57 6.68
C LEU A 225 -8.84 -6.80 7.58
N SER A 226 -9.11 -6.56 8.85
CA SER A 226 -9.42 -7.60 9.84
C SER A 226 -10.91 -7.99 9.86
N THR A 227 -11.75 -7.32 9.07
CA THR A 227 -13.21 -7.50 9.10
C THR A 227 -13.62 -8.80 8.42
N LYS A 228 -14.61 -9.49 9.02
CA LYS A 228 -15.19 -10.72 8.47
C LYS A 228 -15.79 -10.45 7.09
N GLY A 229 -15.43 -11.28 6.11
CA GLY A 229 -15.94 -11.18 4.74
C GLY A 229 -15.26 -10.12 3.87
N THR A 230 -14.12 -9.57 4.30
CA THR A 230 -13.39 -8.58 3.51
C THR A 230 -12.87 -9.14 2.18
N LEU A 231 -13.00 -8.35 1.12
CA LEU A 231 -12.41 -8.67 -0.19
C LEU A 231 -10.89 -8.45 -0.21
N THR A 232 -10.36 -7.70 0.75
CA THR A 232 -8.91 -7.44 0.87
C THR A 232 -8.09 -8.69 1.26
N ALA A 233 -8.76 -9.76 1.69
CA ALA A 233 -8.12 -11.06 1.92
C ALA A 233 -7.81 -11.82 0.61
N GLY A 234 -8.37 -11.37 -0.52
CA GLY A 234 -8.11 -11.97 -1.83
C GLY A 234 -6.67 -11.73 -2.30
N ALA A 235 -6.04 -12.76 -2.88
CA ALA A 235 -4.68 -12.66 -3.38
C ALA A 235 -4.51 -11.58 -4.45
N GLU A 236 -5.52 -11.38 -5.31
CA GLU A 236 -5.52 -10.36 -6.37
C GLU A 236 -5.46 -8.95 -5.78
N TYR A 237 -6.28 -8.67 -4.75
CA TYR A 237 -6.27 -7.38 -4.07
C TYR A 237 -4.91 -7.11 -3.44
N LEU A 238 -4.40 -8.09 -2.68
CA LEU A 238 -3.09 -7.99 -2.02
C LEU A 238 -1.97 -7.74 -3.02
N SER A 239 -1.94 -8.47 -4.13
CA SER A 239 -0.95 -8.24 -5.20
C SER A 239 -1.11 -6.87 -5.84
N GLY A 240 -2.33 -6.37 -6.01
CA GLY A 240 -2.59 -5.04 -6.56
C GLY A 240 -2.26 -3.90 -5.60
N THR A 241 -2.20 -4.15 -4.29
CA THR A 241 -1.74 -3.16 -3.30
C THR A 241 -0.22 -3.03 -3.26
N MET A 242 0.51 -4.11 -3.54
CA MET A 242 1.97 -4.11 -3.59
C MET A 242 2.40 -3.43 -4.90
N ILE A 243 2.74 -2.15 -4.81
CA ILE A 243 3.21 -1.36 -5.95
C ILE A 243 4.66 -1.74 -6.20
N ASP A 244 4.97 -2.16 -7.43
CA ASP A 244 6.35 -2.36 -7.91
C ASP A 244 7.09 -1.02 -8.07
#